data_AF-A0A483A7Z9-F1
#
_entry.id   AF-A0A483A7Z9-F1
#
_cell.length_a   1.000
_cell.length_b   1.000
_cell.length_c   1.000
_cell.angle_alpha   90.00
_cell.angle_beta   90.00
_cell.angle_gamma   90.00
#
_symmetry.space_group_name_H-M   'P 1'
#
loop_
_entity.id
_entity.type
_entity.pdbx_description
1 polymer ?
#
loop_
_entity_poly.entity_id
_entity_poly.type
_entity_poly.pdbx_seq_one_letter_code
_entity_poly.pdbx_strand_id
1 'polypeptide(L)'
;MENIIDLVNSTRVYNVVSPTPLGLAYQLSERSKNNVHLKREDKLTVHSFKLRGAYQKISSLSPEQAAKGVIASSAGNHAQGVAMSATKLGIKSVIVMPLSTPKIKVNAVKQLGGKVILYGDMYDDAYQHAKQLEQEQDLVFIHPYDDIEVMAGQATIAKELLEQLPNMDKVFIPVGGGGLIAGMATYLKHYAPNIKVIGVEPNDSPTLYQALKTGERIILPEVGRFADGVAIKQIGEKTYPIAKKVVDEVILVSNDEICAAIKDIYEDVRSIAEPSGALATAGLKKYVEQNNIENEDLVAIVSGANVNFDRLRYIAERADLGEHSEAIIAATIPEQPGSFLKFCQLLDQHAITEFNYRYTPSDQARIFVGVALSKGLSEKEALLSKLAKSFDVLDMSDNSIAKGHIRYMVGGRAKVDNEVLYRFEFPEHPGALLDFLKKVGTNWNISLFHYRNHGSDFGRVLIGLQVDNVKDIERSFDELGYFYQNETDNKAYQYFL
;
A
#
# COMPACT_ATOMS: atom_id res chain seq x y z
N MET A 1 -30.27 -13.76 9.62
CA MET A 1 -29.09 -14.12 10.43
C MET A 1 -29.07 -15.63 10.65
N GLU A 2 -30.11 -16.25 11.20
CA GLU A 2 -30.22 -17.71 11.36
C GLU A 2 -29.96 -18.50 10.07
N ASN A 3 -30.58 -18.12 8.95
CA ASN A 3 -30.30 -18.70 7.63
C ASN A 3 -28.80 -18.66 7.24
N ILE A 4 -28.05 -17.61 7.60
CA ILE A 4 -26.60 -17.56 7.32
C ILE A 4 -25.87 -18.64 8.13
N ILE A 5 -26.26 -18.86 9.39
CA ILE A 5 -25.67 -19.89 10.25
C ILE A 5 -25.91 -21.29 9.68
N ASP A 6 -27.14 -21.59 9.27
CA ASP A 6 -27.49 -22.89 8.66
C ASP A 6 -26.69 -23.17 7.38
N LEU A 7 -26.53 -22.14 6.53
CA LEU A 7 -25.73 -22.23 5.31
C LEU A 7 -24.23 -22.42 5.59
N VAL A 8 -23.69 -21.81 6.65
CA VAL A 8 -22.29 -22.02 7.06
C VAL A 8 -22.09 -23.45 7.56
N ASN A 9 -23.03 -23.98 8.34
CA ASN A 9 -22.95 -25.34 8.88
C ASN A 9 -23.04 -26.41 7.78
N SER A 10 -23.75 -26.11 6.68
CA SER A 10 -23.90 -26.97 5.50
C SER A 10 -23.04 -26.56 4.31
N THR A 11 -22.03 -25.72 4.53
CA THR A 11 -21.24 -25.10 3.46
C THR A 11 -20.48 -26.11 2.59
N ARG A 12 -20.35 -25.79 1.30
CA ARG A 12 -19.55 -26.55 0.33
C ARG A 12 -18.23 -25.88 0.00
N VAL A 13 -17.92 -24.74 0.62
CA VAL A 13 -16.74 -23.91 0.34
C VAL A 13 -15.43 -24.71 0.40
N TYR A 14 -15.32 -25.68 1.31
CA TYR A 14 -14.12 -26.50 1.48
C TYR A 14 -13.82 -27.47 0.31
N ASN A 15 -14.68 -27.54 -0.71
CA ASN A 15 -14.38 -28.26 -1.96
C ASN A 15 -13.37 -27.52 -2.84
N VAL A 16 -13.16 -26.22 -2.60
CA VAL A 16 -12.21 -25.37 -3.34
C VAL A 16 -11.25 -24.59 -2.46
N VAL A 17 -11.49 -24.50 -1.16
CA VAL A 17 -10.57 -23.89 -0.19
C VAL A 17 -10.18 -24.88 0.89
N SER A 18 -8.99 -24.70 1.45
CA SER A 18 -8.60 -25.29 2.73
C SER A 18 -8.63 -24.20 3.80
N PRO A 19 -8.80 -24.54 5.10
CA PRO A 19 -8.71 -23.55 6.17
C PRO A 19 -7.42 -22.75 6.05
N THR A 20 -7.54 -21.42 6.03
CA THR A 20 -6.38 -20.55 5.81
C THR A 20 -5.60 -20.38 7.11
N PRO A 21 -4.28 -20.17 7.05
CA PRO A 21 -3.47 -19.96 8.25
C PRO A 21 -3.95 -18.75 9.08
N LEU A 22 -3.90 -18.91 10.41
CA LEU A 22 -3.97 -17.82 11.38
C LEU A 22 -2.59 -17.73 12.04
N GLY A 23 -1.75 -16.82 11.54
CA GLY A 23 -0.36 -16.69 11.98
C GLY A 23 -0.19 -15.54 12.96
N LEU A 24 0.63 -15.72 14.00
CA LEU A 24 1.05 -14.62 14.87
C LEU A 24 1.99 -13.70 14.08
N ALA A 25 1.73 -12.40 14.13
CA ALA A 25 2.62 -11.36 13.61
C ALA A 25 3.51 -10.88 14.77
N TYR A 26 4.68 -11.49 14.90
CA TYR A 26 5.59 -11.31 16.03
C TYR A 26 6.00 -9.85 16.25
N GLN A 27 6.45 -9.15 15.21
CA GLN A 27 6.95 -7.76 15.31
C GLN A 27 5.81 -6.80 15.64
N LEU A 28 4.67 -6.94 14.95
CA LEU A 28 3.45 -6.20 15.30
C LEU A 28 2.99 -6.47 16.74
N SER A 29 3.08 -7.72 17.20
CA SER A 29 2.68 -8.11 18.55
C SER A 29 3.57 -7.46 19.60
N GLU A 30 4.89 -7.54 19.43
CA GLU A 30 5.85 -6.90 20.34
C GLU A 30 5.67 -5.37 20.37
N ARG A 31 5.56 -4.73 19.21
CA ARG A 31 5.42 -3.27 19.11
C ARG A 31 4.11 -2.76 19.73
N SER A 32 3.03 -3.53 19.60
CA SER A 32 1.71 -3.18 20.12
C SER A 32 1.45 -3.67 21.55
N LYS A 33 2.33 -4.53 22.11
CA LYS A 33 2.10 -5.25 23.38
C LYS A 33 0.77 -6.01 23.42
N ASN A 34 0.38 -6.59 22.29
CA ASN A 34 -0.82 -7.42 22.14
C ASN A 34 -0.45 -8.67 21.34
N ASN A 35 -1.27 -9.72 21.36
CA ASN A 35 -1.11 -10.87 20.47
C ASN A 35 -1.83 -10.58 19.16
N VAL A 36 -1.09 -10.16 18.14
CA VAL A 36 -1.66 -9.80 16.83
C VAL A 36 -1.60 -11.00 15.89
N HIS A 37 -2.76 -11.48 15.47
CA HIS A 37 -2.91 -12.59 14.54
C HIS A 37 -3.39 -12.11 13.17
N LEU A 38 -2.81 -12.66 12.10
CA LEU A 38 -3.19 -12.40 10.72
C LEU A 38 -3.91 -13.61 10.13
N LYS A 39 -5.18 -13.42 9.74
CA LYS A 39 -5.94 -14.45 9.01
C LYS A 39 -5.65 -14.34 7.51
N ARG A 40 -4.97 -15.35 6.97
CA ARG A 40 -4.27 -15.31 5.67
C ARG A 40 -5.14 -15.71 4.47
N GLU A 41 -6.21 -14.98 4.22
CA GLU A 41 -7.09 -15.22 3.06
C GLU A 41 -6.40 -14.92 1.71
N ASP A 42 -5.30 -14.16 1.73
CA ASP A 42 -4.39 -13.95 0.60
C ASP A 42 -3.69 -15.23 0.12
N LYS A 43 -3.67 -16.30 0.93
CA LYS A 43 -3.08 -17.60 0.56
C LYS A 43 -4.00 -18.49 -0.28
N LEU A 44 -5.25 -18.10 -0.49
CA LEU A 44 -6.15 -18.84 -1.37
C LEU A 44 -5.66 -18.82 -2.83
N THR A 45 -6.14 -19.77 -3.65
CA THR A 45 -5.70 -19.94 -5.04
C THR A 45 -5.95 -18.70 -5.91
N VAL A 46 -7.00 -17.93 -5.63
CA VAL A 46 -7.30 -16.64 -6.31
C VAL A 46 -6.81 -15.43 -5.53
N HIS A 47 -5.95 -15.67 -4.54
CA HIS A 47 -5.28 -14.67 -3.71
C HIS A 47 -6.23 -13.73 -2.96
N SER A 48 -7.45 -14.17 -2.65
CA SER A 48 -8.42 -13.42 -1.85
C SER A 48 -9.58 -14.29 -1.36
N PHE A 49 -10.28 -13.81 -0.33
CA PHE A 49 -11.46 -14.48 0.24
C PHE A 49 -12.65 -14.65 -0.70
N LYS A 50 -12.70 -13.89 -1.82
CA LYS A 50 -13.87 -13.81 -2.70
C LYS A 50 -14.28 -15.15 -3.31
N LEU A 51 -13.35 -16.11 -3.38
CA LEU A 51 -13.63 -17.49 -3.78
C LEU A 51 -14.71 -18.15 -2.92
N ARG A 52 -14.73 -17.88 -1.61
CA ARG A 52 -15.64 -18.55 -0.66
C ARG A 52 -17.10 -18.26 -0.98
N GLY A 53 -17.52 -17.00 -0.95
CA GLY A 53 -18.91 -16.66 -1.26
C GLY A 53 -19.30 -16.86 -2.72
N ALA A 54 -18.37 -16.69 -3.68
CA ALA A 54 -18.65 -17.04 -5.07
C ALA A 54 -18.96 -18.53 -5.21
N TYR A 55 -18.14 -19.40 -4.61
CA TYR A 55 -18.34 -20.84 -4.66
C TYR A 55 -19.59 -21.27 -3.91
N GLN A 56 -19.84 -20.73 -2.72
CA GLN A 56 -21.06 -21.00 -1.95
C GLN A 56 -22.30 -20.70 -2.80
N LYS A 57 -22.39 -19.49 -3.39
CA LYS A 57 -23.53 -19.09 -4.23
C LYS A 57 -23.68 -19.96 -5.48
N ILE A 58 -22.59 -20.24 -6.19
CA ILE A 58 -22.66 -20.98 -7.46
C ILE A 58 -22.98 -22.46 -7.20
N SER A 59 -22.46 -23.03 -6.11
CA SER A 59 -22.71 -24.43 -5.72
C SER A 59 -24.10 -24.67 -5.13
N SER A 60 -24.85 -23.60 -4.77
CA SER A 60 -26.23 -23.69 -4.30
C SER A 60 -27.28 -23.50 -5.40
N LEU A 61 -26.86 -23.19 -6.64
CA LEU A 61 -27.78 -23.10 -7.77
C LEU A 61 -28.47 -24.43 -8.04
N SER A 62 -29.77 -24.38 -8.32
CA SER A 62 -30.51 -25.54 -8.83
C SER A 62 -29.94 -25.99 -10.17
N PRO A 63 -30.17 -27.26 -10.59
CA PRO A 63 -29.73 -27.74 -11.90
C PRO A 63 -30.21 -26.87 -13.07
N GLU A 64 -31.44 -26.35 -12.97
CA GLU A 64 -32.05 -25.44 -13.96
C GLU A 64 -31.30 -24.10 -14.02
N GLN A 65 -30.98 -23.51 -12.87
CA GLN A 65 -30.18 -22.29 -12.79
C GLN A 65 -28.74 -22.50 -13.25
N ALA A 66 -28.11 -23.62 -12.88
CA ALA A 66 -26.75 -23.95 -13.29
C ALA A 66 -26.64 -24.17 -14.80
N ALA A 67 -27.66 -24.77 -15.43
CA ALA A 67 -27.71 -25.00 -16.87
C ALA A 67 -27.73 -23.70 -17.70
N LYS A 68 -28.33 -22.63 -17.15
CA LYS A 68 -28.32 -21.30 -17.76
C LYS A 68 -26.93 -20.68 -17.83
N GLY A 69 -26.08 -20.95 -16.82
CA GLY A 69 -24.78 -20.31 -16.65
C GLY A 69 -24.85 -19.06 -15.78
N VAL A 70 -23.67 -18.52 -15.45
CA VAL A 70 -23.54 -17.41 -14.49
C VAL A 70 -22.87 -16.20 -15.12
N ILE A 71 -23.21 -15.02 -14.61
CA ILE A 71 -22.62 -13.74 -15.03
C ILE A 71 -22.19 -12.88 -13.83
N ALA A 72 -21.10 -12.14 -13.97
CA ALA A 72 -20.70 -11.13 -12.99
C ALA A 72 -20.02 -9.93 -13.68
N SER A 73 -20.07 -8.77 -13.04
CA SER A 73 -19.28 -7.59 -13.42
C SER A 73 -18.20 -7.32 -12.38
N SER A 74 -16.93 -7.52 -12.75
CA SER A 74 -15.76 -7.23 -11.92
C SER A 74 -14.48 -7.38 -12.75
N ALA A 75 -13.50 -6.52 -12.50
CA ALA A 75 -12.17 -6.61 -13.09
C ALA A 75 -11.09 -7.10 -12.10
N GLY A 76 -11.48 -7.74 -10.98
CA GLY A 76 -10.55 -8.08 -9.88
C GLY A 76 -10.90 -9.36 -9.13
N ASN A 77 -10.74 -9.34 -7.81
CA ASN A 77 -10.85 -10.50 -6.92
C ASN A 77 -12.16 -11.30 -7.09
N HIS A 78 -13.29 -10.60 -7.25
CA HIS A 78 -14.59 -11.26 -7.44
C HIS A 78 -14.67 -12.03 -8.76
N ALA A 79 -14.15 -11.46 -9.85
CA ALA A 79 -14.15 -12.13 -11.15
C ALA A 79 -13.34 -13.43 -11.14
N GLN A 80 -12.17 -13.43 -10.49
CA GLN A 80 -11.37 -14.64 -10.33
C GLN A 80 -12.12 -15.70 -9.50
N GLY A 81 -12.75 -15.29 -8.40
CA GLY A 81 -13.58 -16.17 -7.57
C GLY A 81 -14.74 -16.81 -8.34
N VAL A 82 -15.48 -16.04 -9.13
CA VAL A 82 -16.59 -16.54 -9.96
C VAL A 82 -16.08 -17.48 -11.05
N ALA A 83 -15.04 -17.09 -11.79
CA ALA A 83 -14.49 -17.90 -12.88
C ALA A 83 -13.99 -19.27 -12.38
N MET A 84 -13.17 -19.28 -11.33
CA MET A 84 -12.68 -20.52 -10.73
C MET A 84 -13.81 -21.41 -10.22
N SER A 85 -14.80 -20.82 -9.52
CA SER A 85 -15.94 -21.56 -8.97
C SER A 85 -16.78 -22.21 -10.04
N ALA A 86 -17.13 -21.45 -11.09
CA ALA A 86 -17.93 -21.94 -12.20
C ALA A 86 -17.21 -23.05 -12.96
N THR A 87 -15.91 -22.87 -13.25
CA THR A 87 -15.06 -23.89 -13.90
C THR A 87 -15.01 -25.18 -13.09
N LYS A 88 -14.83 -25.09 -11.76
CA LYS A 88 -14.80 -26.28 -10.89
C LYS A 88 -16.12 -27.07 -10.92
N LEU A 89 -17.24 -26.37 -11.06
CA LEU A 89 -18.59 -26.95 -11.08
C LEU A 89 -19.08 -27.31 -12.50
N GLY A 90 -18.27 -27.08 -13.53
CA GLY A 90 -18.66 -27.33 -14.93
C GLY A 90 -19.72 -26.35 -15.46
N ILE A 91 -19.86 -25.18 -14.84
CA ILE A 91 -20.84 -24.15 -15.19
C ILE A 91 -20.15 -23.09 -16.06
N LYS A 92 -20.83 -22.63 -17.12
CA LYS A 92 -20.33 -21.53 -17.96
C LYS A 92 -20.38 -20.22 -17.16
N SER A 93 -19.29 -19.45 -17.17
CA SER A 93 -19.25 -18.11 -16.57
C SER A 93 -18.91 -17.03 -17.58
N VAL A 94 -19.65 -15.92 -17.51
CA VAL A 94 -19.41 -14.69 -18.25
C VAL A 94 -18.97 -13.61 -17.27
N ILE A 95 -17.83 -12.97 -17.54
CA ILE A 95 -17.30 -11.88 -16.72
C ILE A 95 -17.22 -10.62 -17.57
N VAL A 96 -17.99 -9.61 -17.19
CA VAL A 96 -17.95 -8.30 -17.86
C VAL A 96 -16.96 -7.39 -17.14
N MET A 97 -16.08 -6.75 -17.90
CA MET A 97 -15.06 -5.82 -17.40
C MET A 97 -15.03 -4.56 -18.27
N PRO A 98 -14.57 -3.40 -17.74
CA PRO A 98 -14.31 -2.22 -18.56
C PRO A 98 -13.25 -2.47 -19.64
N LEU A 99 -13.33 -1.77 -20.77
CA LEU A 99 -12.32 -1.78 -21.85
C LEU A 99 -10.93 -1.37 -21.36
N SER A 100 -10.88 -0.49 -20.36
CA SER A 100 -9.66 0.00 -19.72
C SER A 100 -8.98 -1.04 -18.81
N THR A 101 -9.57 -2.23 -18.62
CA THR A 101 -9.01 -3.26 -17.73
C THR A 101 -7.64 -3.75 -18.22
N PRO A 102 -6.59 -3.72 -17.38
CA PRO A 102 -5.27 -4.20 -17.76
C PRO A 102 -5.31 -5.66 -18.24
N LYS A 103 -4.58 -5.96 -19.33
CA LYS A 103 -4.54 -7.30 -19.95
C LYS A 103 -4.20 -8.41 -18.96
N ILE A 104 -3.36 -8.13 -17.96
CA ILE A 104 -3.00 -9.11 -16.93
C ILE A 104 -4.22 -9.58 -16.12
N LYS A 105 -5.15 -8.69 -15.76
CA LYS A 105 -6.37 -9.04 -15.02
C LYS A 105 -7.37 -9.80 -15.91
N VAL A 106 -7.47 -9.41 -17.18
CA VAL A 106 -8.27 -10.12 -18.20
C VAL A 106 -7.76 -11.55 -18.39
N ASN A 107 -6.45 -11.71 -18.51
CA ASN A 107 -5.82 -13.01 -18.73
C ASN A 107 -5.96 -13.92 -17.51
N ALA A 108 -5.82 -13.40 -16.29
CA ALA A 108 -6.04 -14.18 -15.07
C ALA A 108 -7.43 -14.82 -15.04
N VAL A 109 -8.48 -14.08 -15.38
CA VAL A 109 -9.84 -14.60 -15.43
C VAL A 109 -10.05 -15.63 -16.54
N LYS A 110 -9.46 -15.40 -17.73
CA LYS A 110 -9.49 -16.36 -18.83
C LYS A 110 -8.78 -17.67 -18.48
N GLN A 111 -7.63 -17.59 -17.79
CA GLN A 111 -6.87 -18.77 -17.33
C GLN A 111 -7.67 -19.60 -16.31
N LEU A 112 -8.53 -18.96 -15.52
CA LEU A 112 -9.45 -19.63 -14.59
C LEU A 112 -10.71 -20.17 -15.28
N GLY A 113 -10.83 -20.05 -16.61
CA GLY A 113 -11.93 -20.59 -17.42
C GLY A 113 -13.12 -19.65 -17.64
N GLY A 114 -13.03 -18.39 -17.21
CA GLY A 114 -14.10 -17.41 -17.41
C GLY A 114 -14.13 -16.82 -18.82
N LYS A 115 -15.32 -16.68 -19.41
CA LYS A 115 -15.50 -15.93 -20.67
C LYS A 115 -15.54 -14.44 -20.37
N VAL A 116 -14.49 -13.70 -20.77
CA VAL A 116 -14.42 -12.25 -20.55
C VAL A 116 -15.07 -11.48 -21.69
N ILE A 117 -15.94 -10.52 -21.35
CA ILE A 117 -16.49 -9.50 -22.25
C ILE A 117 -15.98 -8.14 -21.77
N LEU A 118 -15.32 -7.40 -22.67
CA LEU A 118 -14.88 -6.03 -22.38
C LEU A 118 -15.94 -5.06 -22.91
N TYR A 119 -16.50 -4.23 -22.05
CA TYR A 119 -17.54 -3.28 -22.40
C TYR A 119 -17.50 -2.04 -21.53
N GLY A 120 -17.68 -0.87 -22.16
CA GLY A 120 -17.71 0.42 -21.49
C GLY A 120 -16.34 0.93 -21.03
N ASP A 121 -16.30 2.19 -20.62
CA ASP A 121 -15.06 2.86 -20.22
C ASP A 121 -14.82 2.74 -18.72
N MET A 122 -15.91 2.69 -17.94
CA MET A 122 -15.92 2.61 -16.49
C MET A 122 -16.64 1.37 -15.95
N TYR A 123 -16.46 1.10 -14.65
CA TYR A 123 -17.10 -0.03 -13.97
C TYR A 123 -18.63 -0.02 -14.08
N ASP A 124 -19.24 1.15 -13.93
CA ASP A 124 -20.71 1.30 -13.96
C ASP A 124 -21.27 0.87 -15.33
N ASP A 125 -20.58 1.20 -16.44
CA ASP A 125 -20.97 0.75 -17.80
C ASP A 125 -20.92 -0.78 -17.93
N ALA A 126 -19.82 -1.38 -17.46
CA ALA A 126 -19.62 -2.83 -17.47
C ALA A 126 -20.68 -3.54 -16.61
N TYR A 127 -21.05 -2.95 -15.46
CA TYR A 127 -22.11 -3.45 -14.59
C TYR A 127 -23.49 -3.40 -15.26
N GLN A 128 -23.86 -2.26 -15.84
CA GLN A 128 -25.15 -2.13 -16.55
C GLN A 128 -25.23 -3.09 -17.73
N HIS A 129 -24.14 -3.25 -18.49
CA HIS A 129 -24.09 -4.23 -19.58
C HIS A 129 -24.19 -5.67 -19.07
N ALA A 130 -23.56 -6.01 -17.93
CA ALA A 130 -23.75 -7.32 -17.32
C ALA A 130 -25.21 -7.57 -16.90
N LYS A 131 -25.92 -6.54 -16.42
CA LYS A 131 -27.35 -6.61 -16.09
C LYS A 131 -28.24 -6.75 -17.32
N GLN A 132 -27.88 -6.12 -18.43
CA GLN A 132 -28.54 -6.33 -19.70
C GLN A 132 -28.35 -7.77 -20.20
N LEU A 133 -27.12 -8.27 -20.22
CA LEU A 133 -26.81 -9.64 -20.65
C LEU A 133 -27.42 -10.71 -19.74
N GLU A 134 -27.53 -10.43 -18.43
CA GLU A 134 -28.27 -11.27 -17.47
C GLU A 134 -29.69 -11.53 -17.98
N GLN A 135 -30.41 -10.48 -18.40
CA GLN A 135 -31.78 -10.58 -18.88
C GLN A 135 -31.87 -11.20 -20.28
N GLU A 136 -31.01 -10.77 -21.21
CA GLU A 136 -31.04 -11.22 -22.61
C GLU A 136 -30.67 -12.70 -22.78
N GLN A 137 -29.76 -13.20 -21.96
CA GLN A 137 -29.25 -14.58 -22.05
C GLN A 137 -29.76 -15.48 -20.92
N ASP A 138 -30.67 -14.97 -20.08
CA ASP A 138 -31.23 -15.66 -18.91
C ASP A 138 -30.13 -16.22 -17.99
N LEU A 139 -29.06 -15.47 -17.75
CA LEU A 139 -27.93 -15.89 -16.91
C LEU A 139 -28.21 -15.58 -15.43
N VAL A 140 -27.56 -16.32 -14.51
CA VAL A 140 -27.67 -16.02 -13.08
C VAL A 140 -26.58 -15.04 -12.66
N PHE A 141 -26.96 -13.86 -12.18
CA PHE A 141 -25.98 -12.88 -11.71
C PHE A 141 -25.41 -13.21 -10.33
N ILE A 142 -24.08 -13.24 -10.23
CA ILE A 142 -23.35 -13.52 -9.00
C ILE A 142 -22.88 -12.21 -8.37
N HIS A 143 -23.61 -11.73 -7.36
CA HIS A 143 -23.30 -10.48 -6.69
C HIS A 143 -21.99 -10.57 -5.89
N PRO A 144 -21.12 -9.54 -5.90
CA PRO A 144 -19.86 -9.55 -5.14
C PRO A 144 -19.99 -9.51 -3.60
N TYR A 145 -21.18 -9.31 -3.04
CA TYR A 145 -21.41 -9.14 -1.60
C TYR A 145 -22.88 -9.18 -1.16
N ASP A 146 -23.81 -8.64 -1.95
CA ASP A 146 -25.20 -8.40 -1.54
C ASP A 146 -26.14 -9.60 -1.76
N ASP A 147 -25.71 -10.76 -1.27
CA ASP A 147 -26.42 -12.03 -1.37
C ASP A 147 -26.16 -12.86 -0.10
N ILE A 148 -27.20 -13.55 0.40
CA ILE A 148 -27.14 -14.33 1.64
C ILE A 148 -26.17 -15.51 1.53
N GLU A 149 -26.14 -16.20 0.39
CA GLU A 149 -25.19 -17.30 0.14
C GLU A 149 -23.77 -16.78 0.07
N VAL A 150 -23.59 -15.62 -0.56
CA VAL A 150 -22.27 -14.97 -0.62
C VAL A 150 -21.79 -14.64 0.79
N MET A 151 -22.64 -14.01 1.63
CA MET A 151 -22.32 -13.73 3.04
C MET A 151 -22.03 -15.00 3.83
N ALA A 152 -22.81 -16.07 3.66
CA ALA A 152 -22.57 -17.36 4.32
C ALA A 152 -21.23 -17.97 3.91
N GLY A 153 -20.87 -17.93 2.63
CA GLY A 153 -19.55 -18.36 2.19
C GLY A 153 -18.43 -17.57 2.86
N GLN A 154 -18.58 -16.25 3.02
CA GLN A 154 -17.56 -15.45 3.71
C GLN A 154 -17.51 -15.73 5.22
N ALA A 155 -18.66 -16.04 5.82
CA ALA A 155 -18.77 -16.36 7.24
C ALA A 155 -17.98 -17.63 7.63
N THR A 156 -17.63 -18.50 6.67
CA THR A 156 -16.74 -19.65 6.92
C THR A 156 -15.36 -19.24 7.45
N ILE A 157 -14.92 -18.00 7.20
CA ILE A 157 -13.68 -17.48 7.80
C ILE A 157 -13.83 -17.34 9.31
N ALA A 158 -14.97 -16.83 9.79
CA ALA A 158 -15.24 -16.73 11.22
C ALA A 158 -15.37 -18.12 11.87
N LYS A 159 -15.92 -19.10 11.16
CA LYS A 159 -15.90 -20.51 11.60
C LYS A 159 -14.48 -20.99 11.85
N GLU A 160 -13.59 -20.81 10.88
CA GLU A 160 -12.18 -21.17 11.03
C GLU A 160 -11.50 -20.41 12.16
N LEU A 161 -11.80 -19.12 12.33
CA LEU A 161 -11.23 -18.33 13.43
C LEU A 161 -11.61 -18.88 14.80
N LEU A 162 -12.87 -19.26 15.01
CA LEU A 162 -13.30 -19.84 16.29
C LEU A 162 -12.70 -21.23 16.54
N GLU A 163 -12.41 -21.99 15.48
CA GLU A 163 -11.69 -23.27 15.59
C GLU A 163 -10.19 -23.06 15.90
N GLN A 164 -9.58 -22.00 15.36
CA GLN A 164 -8.14 -21.72 15.47
C GLN A 164 -7.76 -20.92 16.72
N LEU A 165 -8.62 -20.01 17.18
CA LEU A 165 -8.39 -19.13 18.33
C LEU A 165 -9.72 -18.79 19.04
N PRO A 166 -10.30 -19.72 19.82
CA PRO A 166 -11.66 -19.56 20.38
C PRO A 166 -11.86 -18.34 21.28
N ASN A 167 -10.80 -17.88 21.96
CA ASN A 167 -10.86 -16.86 23.02
C ASN A 167 -10.34 -15.48 22.57
N MET A 168 -10.34 -15.19 21.26
CA MET A 168 -9.89 -13.87 20.76
C MET A 168 -10.76 -12.72 21.30
N ASP A 169 -10.18 -11.54 21.49
CA ASP A 169 -10.90 -10.37 22.02
C ASP A 169 -11.60 -9.58 20.91
N LYS A 170 -10.89 -9.35 19.80
CA LYS A 170 -11.35 -8.45 18.73
C LYS A 170 -10.97 -8.95 17.34
N VAL A 171 -11.87 -8.76 16.38
CA VAL A 171 -11.64 -9.07 14.96
C VAL A 171 -11.86 -7.81 14.12
N PHE A 172 -10.82 -7.43 13.39
CA PHE A 172 -10.80 -6.32 12.45
C PHE A 172 -11.06 -6.81 11.04
N ILE A 173 -12.13 -6.32 10.42
CA ILE A 173 -12.62 -6.82 9.13
C ILE A 173 -12.70 -5.68 8.11
N PRO A 174 -12.09 -5.79 6.92
CA PRO A 174 -12.17 -4.75 5.93
C PRO A 174 -13.58 -4.67 5.34
N VAL A 175 -14.07 -3.45 5.13
CA VAL A 175 -15.42 -3.20 4.65
C VAL A 175 -15.38 -2.46 3.31
N GLY A 176 -15.99 -3.08 2.30
CA GLY A 176 -16.42 -2.42 1.07
C GLY A 176 -17.94 -2.51 0.99
N GLY A 177 -18.46 -3.42 0.17
CA GLY A 177 -19.90 -3.64 0.07
C GLY A 177 -20.55 -4.35 1.26
N GLY A 178 -19.79 -4.70 2.32
CA GLY A 178 -20.32 -5.24 3.57
C GLY A 178 -20.48 -6.77 3.66
N GLY A 179 -20.31 -7.52 2.57
CA GLY A 179 -20.59 -8.97 2.57
C GLY A 179 -19.67 -9.79 3.49
N LEU A 180 -18.39 -9.43 3.58
CA LEU A 180 -17.42 -10.10 4.46
C LEU A 180 -17.78 -9.87 5.93
N ILE A 181 -17.87 -8.59 6.34
CA ILE A 181 -18.17 -8.23 7.72
C ILE A 181 -19.55 -8.70 8.16
N ALA A 182 -20.60 -8.55 7.34
CA ALA A 182 -21.94 -9.00 7.70
C ALA A 182 -21.99 -10.52 7.91
N GLY A 183 -21.33 -11.30 7.04
CA GLY A 183 -21.24 -12.74 7.18
C GLY A 183 -20.46 -13.16 8.44
N MET A 184 -19.22 -12.71 8.56
CA MET A 184 -18.35 -13.07 9.69
C MET A 184 -18.92 -12.63 11.03
N ALA A 185 -19.39 -11.37 11.13
CA ALA A 185 -19.97 -10.85 12.36
C ALA A 185 -21.21 -11.63 12.79
N THR A 186 -22.06 -12.04 11.84
CA THR A 186 -23.24 -12.88 12.14
C THR A 186 -22.82 -14.19 12.81
N TYR A 187 -21.79 -14.85 12.29
CA TYR A 187 -21.30 -16.11 12.85
C TYR A 187 -20.62 -15.92 14.21
N LEU A 188 -19.74 -14.93 14.34
CA LEU A 188 -19.08 -14.61 15.61
C LEU A 188 -20.10 -14.25 16.69
N LYS A 189 -21.07 -13.38 16.40
CA LYS A 189 -22.09 -12.98 17.39
C LYS A 189 -23.04 -14.11 17.78
N HIS A 190 -23.20 -15.12 16.94
CA HIS A 190 -24.01 -16.30 17.27
C HIS A 190 -23.29 -17.24 18.24
N TYR A 191 -22.01 -17.57 17.98
CA TYR A 191 -21.27 -18.57 18.74
C TYR A 191 -20.39 -18.00 19.86
N ALA A 192 -19.94 -16.76 19.73
CA ALA A 192 -19.02 -16.08 20.66
C ALA A 192 -19.36 -14.57 20.74
N PRO A 193 -20.53 -14.20 21.31
CA PRO A 193 -21.05 -12.83 21.30
C PRO A 193 -20.15 -11.79 21.97
N ASN A 194 -19.24 -12.21 22.85
CA ASN A 194 -18.32 -11.34 23.58
C ASN A 194 -17.18 -10.81 22.69
N ILE A 195 -16.88 -11.47 21.57
CA ILE A 195 -15.86 -11.02 20.62
C ILE A 195 -16.34 -9.72 19.98
N LYS A 196 -15.51 -8.67 20.02
CA LYS A 196 -15.82 -7.41 19.33
C LYS A 196 -15.47 -7.51 17.85
N VAL A 197 -16.38 -7.08 16.99
CA VAL A 197 -16.21 -7.03 15.55
C VAL A 197 -16.12 -5.58 15.11
N ILE A 198 -14.94 -5.23 14.61
CA ILE A 198 -14.59 -3.87 14.21
C ILE A 198 -14.46 -3.83 12.68
N GLY A 199 -15.31 -3.04 12.03
CA GLY A 199 -15.18 -2.74 10.61
C GLY A 199 -14.06 -1.75 10.36
N VAL A 200 -13.34 -1.92 9.26
CA VAL A 200 -12.31 -0.98 8.84
C VAL A 200 -12.59 -0.50 7.41
N GLU A 201 -12.69 0.81 7.23
CA GLU A 201 -12.91 1.47 5.94
C GLU A 201 -11.82 2.52 5.67
N PRO A 202 -11.49 2.81 4.40
CA PRO A 202 -10.64 3.94 4.11
C PRO A 202 -11.43 5.25 4.27
N ASN A 203 -10.74 6.33 4.64
CA ASN A 203 -11.31 7.68 4.78
C ASN A 203 -12.04 8.16 3.51
N ASP A 204 -11.57 7.70 2.35
CA ASP A 204 -12.09 8.08 1.04
C ASP A 204 -13.22 7.18 0.52
N SER A 205 -13.59 6.11 1.24
CA SER A 205 -14.74 5.25 0.92
C SER A 205 -15.50 4.75 2.18
N PRO A 206 -15.98 5.64 3.08
CA PRO A 206 -16.55 5.26 4.38
C PRO A 206 -18.04 4.86 4.30
N THR A 207 -18.37 3.78 3.60
CA THR A 207 -19.77 3.39 3.33
C THR A 207 -20.56 3.00 4.58
N LEU A 208 -20.08 2.03 5.35
CA LEU A 208 -20.75 1.50 6.52
C LEU A 208 -20.67 2.52 7.67
N TYR A 209 -19.54 3.19 7.85
CA TYR A 209 -19.38 4.23 8.86
C TYR A 209 -20.45 5.31 8.71
N GLN A 210 -20.62 5.86 7.49
CA GLN A 210 -21.63 6.87 7.24
C GLN A 210 -23.05 6.32 7.36
N ALA A 211 -23.29 5.08 6.91
CA ALA A 211 -24.61 4.46 7.01
C ALA A 211 -25.03 4.14 8.45
N LEU A 212 -24.09 3.80 9.34
CA LEU A 212 -24.35 3.65 10.76
C LEU A 212 -24.59 5.00 11.43
N LYS A 213 -23.79 6.02 11.09
CA LYS A 213 -23.90 7.37 11.63
C LYS A 213 -25.23 8.05 11.28
N THR A 214 -25.70 7.88 10.04
CA THR A 214 -26.95 8.48 9.55
C THR A 214 -28.18 7.61 9.81
N GLY A 215 -27.98 6.32 10.06
CA GLY A 215 -29.05 5.35 10.26
C GLY A 215 -29.69 4.82 8.97
N GLU A 216 -29.18 5.21 7.79
CA GLU A 216 -29.65 4.78 6.47
C GLU A 216 -28.50 4.57 5.46
N ARG A 217 -28.76 3.91 4.32
CA ARG A 217 -27.74 3.66 3.29
C ARG A 217 -27.52 4.92 2.44
N ILE A 218 -26.33 5.50 2.46
CA ILE A 218 -26.00 6.66 1.63
C ILE A 218 -25.21 6.29 0.38
N ILE A 219 -25.39 7.05 -0.71
CA ILE A 219 -24.55 6.97 -1.90
C ILE A 219 -23.45 8.02 -1.76
N LEU A 220 -22.20 7.59 -1.68
CA LEU A 220 -21.04 8.47 -1.69
C LEU A 220 -20.90 9.12 -3.08
N PRO A 221 -20.64 10.43 -3.16
CA PRO A 221 -20.46 11.11 -4.45
C PRO A 221 -19.23 10.59 -5.19
N GLU A 222 -18.16 10.33 -4.44
CA GLU A 222 -16.88 9.83 -4.94
C GLU A 222 -16.32 8.77 -4.00
N VAL A 223 -15.42 7.95 -4.52
CA VAL A 223 -14.70 6.91 -3.78
C VAL A 223 -13.23 6.94 -4.15
N GLY A 224 -12.40 6.62 -3.17
CA GLY A 224 -10.97 6.41 -3.37
C GLY A 224 -10.67 5.30 -4.38
N ARG A 225 -9.52 5.40 -5.05
CA ARG A 225 -9.02 4.35 -5.95
C ARG A 225 -7.82 3.59 -5.38
N PHE A 226 -7.39 3.95 -4.17
CA PHE A 226 -6.23 3.30 -3.56
C PHE A 226 -6.55 1.86 -3.14
N ALA A 227 -7.53 1.67 -2.26
CA ALA A 227 -8.05 0.38 -1.88
C ALA A 227 -9.23 -0.03 -2.79
N ASP A 228 -8.92 -0.44 -4.03
CA ASP A 228 -9.90 -0.71 -5.10
C ASP A 228 -10.91 -1.82 -4.75
N GLY A 229 -10.53 -2.81 -3.96
CA GLY A 229 -11.42 -3.86 -3.46
C GLY A 229 -12.52 -3.40 -2.49
N VAL A 230 -12.35 -2.20 -1.89
CA VAL A 230 -13.32 -1.58 -0.97
C VAL A 230 -13.86 -0.23 -1.47
N ALA A 231 -13.47 0.19 -2.69
CA ALA A 231 -13.94 1.40 -3.34
C ALA A 231 -15.41 1.27 -3.82
N ILE A 232 -16.34 1.24 -2.86
CA ILE A 232 -17.77 1.03 -3.09
C ILE A 232 -18.52 2.31 -2.76
N LYS A 233 -19.44 2.74 -3.64
CA LYS A 233 -20.21 3.99 -3.44
C LYS A 233 -21.30 3.87 -2.39
N GLN A 234 -21.87 2.68 -2.21
CA GLN A 234 -22.98 2.47 -1.27
C GLN A 234 -22.91 1.06 -0.70
N ILE A 235 -23.05 0.95 0.62
CA ILE A 235 -23.12 -0.34 1.32
C ILE A 235 -24.29 -1.19 0.77
N GLY A 236 -24.14 -2.52 0.75
CA GLY A 236 -25.16 -3.44 0.23
C GLY A 236 -26.51 -3.33 0.95
N GLU A 237 -27.58 -3.64 0.22
CA GLU A 237 -28.96 -3.57 0.70
C GLU A 237 -29.26 -4.60 1.76
N LYS A 238 -28.79 -5.83 1.56
CA LYS A 238 -28.95 -6.95 2.49
C LYS A 238 -27.86 -6.95 3.56
N THR A 239 -26.66 -6.47 3.22
CA THR A 239 -25.53 -6.44 4.16
C THR A 239 -25.74 -5.41 5.26
N TYR A 240 -26.28 -4.22 4.95
CA TYR A 240 -26.42 -3.13 5.92
C TYR A 240 -27.34 -3.45 7.12
N PRO A 241 -28.58 -3.95 6.92
CA PRO A 241 -29.46 -4.29 8.04
C PRO A 241 -28.89 -5.36 8.96
N ILE A 242 -28.04 -6.24 8.43
CA ILE A 242 -27.31 -7.24 9.22
C ILE A 242 -26.18 -6.55 9.97
N ALA A 243 -25.28 -5.85 9.26
CA ALA A 243 -24.12 -5.18 9.85
C ALA A 243 -24.53 -4.23 11.00
N LYS A 244 -25.61 -3.46 10.84
CA LYS A 244 -26.18 -2.58 11.86
C LYS A 244 -26.51 -3.29 13.19
N LYS A 245 -26.76 -4.60 13.16
CA LYS A 245 -27.11 -5.41 14.34
C LYS A 245 -25.91 -6.09 15.00
N VAL A 246 -24.88 -6.41 14.23
CA VAL A 246 -23.80 -7.33 14.67
C VAL A 246 -22.40 -6.73 14.68
N VAL A 247 -22.21 -5.56 14.07
CA VAL A 247 -20.93 -4.84 14.07
C VAL A 247 -20.90 -3.88 15.25
N ASP A 248 -19.85 -3.95 16.07
CA ASP A 248 -19.73 -3.15 17.29
C ASP A 248 -19.23 -1.73 16.98
N GLU A 249 -18.27 -1.61 16.05
CA GLU A 249 -17.65 -0.32 15.71
C GLU A 249 -17.12 -0.32 14.27
N VAL A 250 -16.92 0.88 13.70
CA VAL A 250 -16.21 1.06 12.44
C VAL A 250 -15.15 2.16 12.59
N ILE A 251 -13.91 1.83 12.24
CA ILE A 251 -12.77 2.76 12.24
C ILE A 251 -12.37 3.12 10.81
N LEU A 252 -11.96 4.38 10.62
CA LEU A 252 -11.49 4.89 9.33
C LEU A 252 -9.97 5.05 9.29
N VAL A 253 -9.36 4.68 8.17
CA VAL A 253 -7.91 4.80 7.97
C VAL A 253 -7.51 5.54 6.70
N SER A 254 -6.35 6.17 6.71
CA SER A 254 -5.74 6.87 5.60
C SER A 254 -4.99 5.92 4.67
N ASN A 255 -4.65 6.39 3.47
CA ASN A 255 -3.83 5.63 2.53
C ASN A 255 -2.41 5.41 3.07
N ASP A 256 -1.86 6.35 3.84
CA ASP A 256 -0.53 6.22 4.44
C ASP A 256 -0.55 5.13 5.54
N GLU A 257 -1.61 5.08 6.36
CA GLU A 257 -1.81 4.02 7.36
C GLU A 257 -1.94 2.63 6.70
N ILE A 258 -2.63 2.55 5.54
CA ILE A 258 -2.71 1.32 4.74
C ILE A 258 -1.33 0.92 4.20
N CYS A 259 -0.54 1.85 3.66
CA CYS A 259 0.81 1.57 3.17
C CYS A 259 1.72 1.02 4.27
N ALA A 260 1.70 1.64 5.46
CA ALA A 260 2.45 1.15 6.62
C ALA A 260 2.00 -0.28 7.01
N ALA A 261 0.69 -0.57 6.98
CA ALA A 261 0.21 -1.92 7.26
C ALA A 261 0.64 -2.97 6.22
N ILE A 262 0.77 -2.59 4.94
CA ILE A 262 1.33 -3.49 3.91
C ILE A 262 2.79 -3.83 4.25
N LYS A 263 3.58 -2.81 4.65
CA LYS A 263 4.98 -2.98 5.07
C LYS A 263 5.07 -3.91 6.29
N ASP A 264 4.26 -3.69 7.32
CA ASP A 264 4.25 -4.55 8.51
C ASP A 264 3.93 -6.02 8.17
N ILE A 265 2.92 -6.28 7.33
CA ILE A 265 2.59 -7.65 6.90
C ILE A 265 3.78 -8.26 6.13
N TYR A 266 4.46 -7.48 5.30
CA TYR A 266 5.65 -7.96 4.60
C TYR A 266 6.80 -8.26 5.58
N GLU A 267 7.01 -7.43 6.59
CA GLU A 267 8.08 -7.59 7.57
C GLU A 267 7.86 -8.80 8.49
N ASP A 268 6.63 -9.03 8.92
CA ASP A 268 6.26 -10.13 9.82
C ASP A 268 6.18 -11.49 9.10
N VAL A 269 5.50 -11.54 7.95
CA VAL A 269 5.12 -12.82 7.32
C VAL A 269 5.56 -12.96 5.86
N ARG A 270 6.44 -12.06 5.39
CA ARG A 270 7.02 -12.06 4.03
C ARG A 270 5.97 -12.20 2.94
N SER A 271 4.84 -11.50 3.13
CA SER A 271 3.72 -11.49 2.21
C SER A 271 3.37 -10.08 1.78
N ILE A 272 3.06 -9.92 0.50
CA ILE A 272 2.65 -8.65 -0.06
C ILE A 272 1.12 -8.64 -0.11
N ALA A 273 0.50 -7.86 0.77
CA ALA A 273 -0.93 -7.62 0.73
C ALA A 273 -1.26 -6.55 -0.32
N GLU A 274 -2.43 -6.64 -0.95
CA GLU A 274 -2.99 -5.50 -1.68
C GLU A 274 -3.51 -4.45 -0.68
N PRO A 275 -3.76 -3.19 -1.09
CA PRO A 275 -4.23 -2.15 -0.15
C PRO A 275 -5.49 -2.54 0.64
N SER A 276 -6.49 -3.14 -0.01
CA SER A 276 -7.69 -3.66 0.67
C SER A 276 -7.38 -4.86 1.58
N GLY A 277 -6.32 -5.62 1.25
CA GLY A 277 -5.80 -6.74 2.02
C GLY A 277 -5.18 -6.31 3.34
N ALA A 278 -4.47 -5.17 3.37
CA ALA A 278 -3.85 -4.63 4.58
C ALA A 278 -4.78 -3.72 5.41
N LEU A 279 -5.96 -3.39 4.90
CA LEU A 279 -6.88 -2.44 5.51
C LEU A 279 -7.23 -2.79 6.96
N ALA A 280 -7.57 -4.05 7.25
CA ALA A 280 -7.86 -4.49 8.62
C ALA A 280 -6.66 -4.33 9.56
N THR A 281 -5.45 -4.61 9.09
CA THR A 281 -4.22 -4.44 9.88
C THR A 281 -3.97 -2.96 10.18
N ALA A 282 -4.22 -2.07 9.23
CA ALA A 282 -4.13 -0.62 9.46
C ALA A 282 -5.13 -0.16 10.53
N GLY A 283 -6.38 -0.64 10.45
CA GLY A 283 -7.41 -0.33 11.44
C GLY A 283 -7.07 -0.87 12.83
N LEU A 284 -6.52 -2.08 12.91
CA LEU A 284 -6.03 -2.67 14.16
C LEU A 284 -4.97 -1.77 14.81
N LYS A 285 -3.92 -1.39 14.07
CA LYS A 285 -2.84 -0.52 14.58
C LYS A 285 -3.39 0.78 15.16
N LYS A 286 -4.23 1.45 14.38
CA LYS A 286 -4.84 2.72 14.78
C LYS A 286 -5.75 2.57 15.99
N TYR A 287 -6.54 1.50 16.04
CA TYR A 287 -7.42 1.22 17.16
C TYR A 287 -6.62 0.96 18.45
N VAL A 288 -5.51 0.21 18.35
CA VAL A 288 -4.61 -0.02 19.49
C VAL A 288 -4.08 1.29 20.04
N GLU A 289 -3.55 2.14 19.17
CA GLU A 289 -2.99 3.44 19.53
C GLU A 289 -4.03 4.37 20.16
N GLN A 290 -5.24 4.46 19.58
CA GLN A 290 -6.29 5.34 20.07
C GLN A 290 -6.88 4.90 21.41
N ASN A 291 -6.89 3.60 21.70
CA ASN A 291 -7.54 3.05 22.89
C ASN A 291 -6.56 2.61 23.98
N ASN A 292 -5.24 2.66 23.73
CA ASN A 292 -4.19 2.19 24.64
C ASN A 292 -4.44 0.76 25.15
N ILE A 293 -4.86 -0.15 24.26
CA ILE A 293 -5.09 -1.56 24.61
C ILE A 293 -3.77 -2.33 24.64
N GLU A 294 -3.60 -3.18 25.64
CA GLU A 294 -2.45 -4.07 25.82
C GLU A 294 -2.94 -5.44 26.33
N ASN A 295 -2.17 -6.50 26.05
CA ASN A 295 -2.42 -7.88 26.48
C ASN A 295 -3.73 -8.51 25.97
N GLU A 296 -4.19 -8.12 24.78
CA GLU A 296 -5.36 -8.72 24.12
C GLU A 296 -4.97 -9.60 22.91
N ASP A 297 -5.84 -10.55 22.58
CA ASP A 297 -5.77 -11.37 21.37
C ASP A 297 -6.55 -10.70 20.23
N LEU A 298 -5.82 -10.09 19.28
CA LEU A 298 -6.37 -9.28 18.20
C LEU A 298 -6.19 -9.96 16.85
N VAL A 299 -7.25 -10.03 16.04
CA VAL A 299 -7.20 -10.66 14.71
C VAL A 299 -7.45 -9.62 13.61
N ALA A 300 -6.55 -9.55 12.63
CA ALA A 300 -6.77 -8.79 11.39
C ALA A 300 -6.90 -9.73 10.17
N ILE A 301 -7.88 -9.44 9.30
CA ILE A 301 -8.08 -10.22 8.08
C ILE A 301 -7.22 -9.68 6.94
N VAL A 302 -6.23 -10.48 6.50
CA VAL A 302 -5.45 -10.19 5.28
C VAL A 302 -6.26 -10.65 4.07
N SER A 303 -7.12 -9.75 3.58
CA SER A 303 -8.24 -10.13 2.70
C SER A 303 -7.86 -10.46 1.25
N GLY A 304 -6.70 -10.00 0.78
CA GLY A 304 -6.22 -10.29 -0.57
C GLY A 304 -4.81 -9.77 -0.88
N ALA A 305 -4.28 -10.18 -2.03
CA ALA A 305 -2.91 -9.88 -2.48
C ALA A 305 -2.76 -9.61 -3.99
N ASN A 306 -3.84 -9.28 -4.71
CA ASN A 306 -3.80 -9.01 -6.15
C ASN A 306 -3.36 -7.56 -6.45
N VAL A 307 -2.11 -7.22 -6.10
CA VAL A 307 -1.52 -5.90 -6.32
C VAL A 307 -0.66 -5.87 -7.59
N ASN A 308 -0.68 -4.76 -8.34
CA ASN A 308 0.28 -4.54 -9.42
C ASN A 308 1.67 -4.24 -8.83
N PHE A 309 2.71 -4.89 -9.35
CA PHE A 309 4.08 -4.75 -8.88
C PHE A 309 4.57 -3.28 -8.92
N ASP A 310 4.24 -2.52 -9.96
CA ASP A 310 4.63 -1.11 -10.07
C ASP A 310 4.05 -0.25 -8.92
N ARG A 311 2.93 -0.68 -8.35
CA ARG A 311 2.28 0.00 -7.22
C ARG A 311 3.09 -0.13 -5.93
N LEU A 312 3.96 -1.13 -5.83
CA LEU A 312 4.82 -1.33 -4.65
C LEU A 312 5.77 -0.15 -4.46
N ARG A 313 6.20 0.51 -5.54
CA ARG A 313 7.00 1.74 -5.43
C ARG A 313 6.25 2.82 -4.67
N TYR A 314 5.01 3.11 -5.07
CA TYR A 314 4.17 4.10 -4.38
C TYR A 314 3.92 3.69 -2.92
N ILE A 315 3.67 2.40 -2.67
CA ILE A 315 3.45 1.87 -1.32
C ILE A 315 4.69 2.06 -0.45
N ALA A 316 5.87 1.70 -0.95
CA ALA A 316 7.13 1.87 -0.23
C ALA A 316 7.41 3.34 0.06
N GLU A 317 7.32 4.20 -0.96
CA GLU A 317 7.52 5.65 -0.81
C GLU A 317 6.58 6.25 0.24
N ARG A 318 5.34 5.76 0.36
CA ARG A 318 4.31 6.27 1.29
C ARG A 318 4.39 5.69 2.69
N ALA A 319 4.76 4.41 2.82
CA ALA A 319 4.95 3.76 4.12
C ALA A 319 6.00 4.50 4.95
N ASP A 320 7.11 4.91 4.31
CA ASP A 320 8.17 5.66 4.98
C ASP A 320 7.72 7.07 5.41
N LEU A 321 6.77 7.70 4.70
CA LEU A 321 6.23 9.01 5.12
C LEU A 321 5.40 8.90 6.41
N GLY A 322 4.67 7.79 6.60
CA GLY A 322 3.77 7.58 7.72
C GLY A 322 4.46 7.12 9.01
N GLU A 323 5.68 6.55 8.91
CA GLU A 323 6.41 6.01 10.06
C GLU A 323 7.40 7.00 10.71
N HIS A 324 7.49 8.23 10.19
CA HIS A 324 8.55 9.18 10.55
C HIS A 324 9.95 8.55 10.49
N SER A 325 10.17 7.65 9.53
CA SER A 325 11.43 6.93 9.30
C SER A 325 12.43 7.73 8.46
N GLU A 326 12.04 8.92 7.99
CA GLU A 326 12.88 9.83 7.22
C GLU A 326 12.64 11.28 7.68
N ALA A 327 13.72 12.01 7.95
CA ALA A 327 13.72 13.47 8.10
C ALA A 327 14.00 14.13 6.75
N ILE A 328 13.14 15.07 6.34
CA ILE A 328 13.40 15.91 5.17
C ILE A 328 13.78 17.31 5.67
N ILE A 329 14.98 17.76 5.33
CA ILE A 329 15.59 18.98 5.86
C ILE A 329 15.96 19.88 4.69
N ALA A 330 15.54 21.14 4.75
CA ALA A 330 16.16 22.20 3.97
C ALA A 330 17.18 22.90 4.87
N ALA A 331 18.42 23.01 4.42
CA ALA A 331 19.45 23.71 5.17
C ALA A 331 20.10 24.80 4.31
N THR A 332 20.35 25.95 4.94
CA THR A 332 21.12 27.04 4.34
C THR A 332 22.55 26.97 4.85
N ILE A 333 23.49 26.76 3.93
CA ILE A 333 24.93 26.67 4.21
C ILE A 333 25.68 27.79 3.46
N PRO A 334 26.88 28.21 3.90
CA PRO A 334 27.68 29.19 3.16
C PRO A 334 28.08 28.64 1.78
N GLU A 335 27.95 29.45 0.73
CA GLU A 335 28.31 29.10 -0.65
C GLU A 335 29.83 29.20 -0.87
N GLN A 336 30.57 28.25 -0.29
CA GLN A 336 32.04 28.19 -0.37
C GLN A 336 32.56 26.75 -0.31
N PRO A 337 33.78 26.49 -0.81
CA PRO A 337 34.37 25.15 -0.76
C PRO A 337 34.41 24.57 0.66
N GLY A 338 34.01 23.30 0.79
CA GLY A 338 34.00 22.56 2.04
C GLY A 338 32.75 22.72 2.91
N SER A 339 31.79 23.58 2.57
CA SER A 339 30.53 23.69 3.34
C SER A 339 29.71 22.40 3.37
N PHE A 340 29.66 21.67 2.26
CA PHE A 340 28.94 20.39 2.15
C PHE A 340 29.55 19.34 3.09
N LEU A 341 30.87 19.25 3.10
CA LEU A 341 31.61 18.35 3.98
C LEU A 341 31.34 18.67 5.46
N LYS A 342 31.38 19.97 5.84
CA LYS A 342 31.06 20.41 7.20
C LYS A 342 29.63 20.06 7.61
N PHE A 343 28.67 20.24 6.70
CA PHE A 343 27.28 19.86 6.94
C PHE A 343 27.14 18.35 7.14
N CYS A 344 27.68 17.54 6.22
CA CYS A 344 27.63 16.07 6.30
C CYS A 344 28.34 15.51 7.55
N GLN A 345 29.41 16.17 8.03
CA GLN A 345 30.06 15.79 9.29
C GLN A 345 29.13 15.94 10.50
N LEU A 346 28.20 16.90 10.50
CA LEU A 346 27.22 17.04 11.58
C LEU A 346 26.09 16.02 11.52
N LEU A 347 25.90 15.34 10.39
CA LEU A 347 24.95 14.21 10.25
C LEU A 347 25.47 12.92 10.89
N ASP A 348 26.72 12.89 11.40
CA ASP A 348 27.36 11.72 12.01
C ASP A 348 27.27 10.45 11.15
N GLN A 349 26.68 9.37 11.69
CA GLN A 349 26.50 8.08 11.04
C GLN A 349 25.08 7.86 10.51
N HIS A 350 24.23 8.90 10.49
CA HIS A 350 22.91 8.75 9.91
C HIS A 350 23.04 8.42 8.41
N ALA A 351 22.23 7.48 7.94
CA ALA A 351 22.18 7.15 6.53
C ALA A 351 21.48 8.29 5.78
N ILE A 352 22.18 8.88 4.83
CA ILE A 352 21.64 9.93 3.96
C ILE A 352 20.85 9.23 2.86
N THR A 353 19.57 9.53 2.74
CA THR A 353 18.70 8.98 1.68
C THR A 353 18.76 9.86 0.45
N GLU A 354 18.86 11.18 0.64
CA GLU A 354 18.91 12.18 -0.43
C GLU A 354 19.82 13.35 -0.06
N PHE A 355 20.57 13.85 -1.03
CA PHE A 355 21.34 15.09 -0.90
C PHE A 355 21.36 15.82 -2.23
N ASN A 356 20.57 16.89 -2.34
CA ASN A 356 20.32 17.58 -3.59
C ASN A 356 20.61 19.09 -3.47
N TYR A 357 21.28 19.64 -4.48
CA TYR A 357 21.67 21.03 -4.54
C TYR A 357 21.92 21.48 -5.99
N ARG A 358 21.62 22.74 -6.26
CA ARG A 358 22.05 23.47 -7.45
C ARG A 358 22.51 24.87 -7.06
N TYR A 359 23.58 25.31 -7.69
CA TYR A 359 24.10 26.65 -7.54
C TYR A 359 23.08 27.74 -7.81
N THR A 360 23.12 28.76 -6.96
CA THR A 360 22.42 30.02 -7.17
C THR A 360 23.40 31.17 -6.92
N PRO A 361 23.33 32.29 -7.67
CA PRO A 361 24.22 33.43 -7.47
C PRO A 361 23.93 34.15 -6.13
N SER A 362 24.46 33.59 -5.05
CA SER A 362 24.19 33.93 -3.65
C SER A 362 25.41 33.55 -2.82
N ASP A 363 25.62 34.22 -1.68
CA ASP A 363 26.61 33.82 -0.67
C ASP A 363 26.11 32.64 0.20
N GLN A 364 24.86 32.25 -0.01
CA GLN A 364 24.18 31.14 0.67
C GLN A 364 23.69 30.09 -0.33
N ALA A 365 24.08 28.84 -0.07
CA ALA A 365 23.57 27.64 -0.71
C ALA A 365 22.38 27.09 0.07
N ARG A 366 21.35 26.63 -0.64
CA ARG A 366 20.22 25.90 -0.05
C ARG A 366 20.28 24.44 -0.49
N ILE A 367 20.46 23.54 0.47
CA ILE A 367 20.52 22.11 0.22
C ILE A 367 19.24 21.43 0.69
N PHE A 368 18.83 20.40 -0.05
CA PHE A 368 17.71 19.52 0.28
C PHE A 368 18.28 18.17 0.71
N VAL A 369 17.99 17.74 1.93
CA VAL A 369 18.60 16.56 2.54
C VAL A 369 17.54 15.65 3.12
N GLY A 370 17.59 14.37 2.73
CA GLY A 370 16.84 13.28 3.34
C GLY A 370 17.75 12.46 4.24
N VAL A 371 17.31 12.18 5.46
CA VAL A 371 18.06 11.40 6.45
C VAL A 371 17.18 10.30 7.01
N ALA A 372 17.62 9.05 6.93
CA ALA A 372 16.91 7.92 7.52
C ALA A 372 17.00 7.98 9.06
N LEU A 373 15.89 7.64 9.71
CA LEU A 373 15.72 7.65 11.16
C LEU A 373 15.40 6.23 11.65
N SER A 374 15.99 5.86 12.78
CA SER A 374 15.82 4.58 13.47
C SER A 374 14.99 4.69 14.76
N LYS A 375 14.94 5.87 15.39
CA LYS A 375 14.20 6.15 16.64
C LYS A 375 13.11 7.20 16.47
N GLY A 376 12.68 7.41 15.22
CA GLY A 376 11.57 8.28 14.84
C GLY A 376 11.76 9.73 15.29
N LEU A 377 10.69 10.33 15.83
CA LEU A 377 10.61 11.76 16.16
C LEU A 377 11.70 12.23 17.12
N SER A 378 12.03 11.43 18.14
CA SER A 378 13.04 11.81 19.13
C SER A 378 14.44 12.01 18.53
N GLU A 379 14.82 11.17 17.57
CA GLU A 379 16.08 11.30 16.83
C GLU A 379 16.03 12.45 15.85
N LYS A 380 14.88 12.66 15.17
CA LYS A 380 14.66 13.82 14.29
C LYS A 380 14.89 15.13 15.04
N GLU A 381 14.26 15.30 16.20
CA GLU A 381 14.38 16.52 17.01
C GLU A 381 15.81 16.75 17.50
N ALA A 382 16.50 15.69 17.92
CA ALA A 382 17.90 15.77 18.33
C ALA A 382 18.82 16.18 17.16
N LEU A 383 18.61 15.59 15.97
CA LEU A 383 19.35 15.91 14.76
C LEU A 383 19.13 17.38 14.33
N LEU A 384 17.88 17.83 14.25
CA LEU A 384 17.54 19.21 13.90
C LEU A 384 18.14 20.21 14.90
N SER A 385 18.04 19.92 16.20
CA SER A 385 18.62 20.76 17.25
C SER A 385 20.14 20.86 17.15
N LYS A 386 20.81 19.79 16.71
CA LYS A 386 22.26 19.78 16.49
C LYS A 386 22.63 20.63 15.27
N LEU A 387 21.94 20.45 14.15
CA LEU A 387 22.19 21.20 12.92
C LEU A 387 21.93 22.71 13.08
N ALA A 388 20.86 23.06 13.80
CA ALA A 388 20.47 24.45 14.07
C ALA A 388 21.53 25.27 14.83
N LYS A 389 22.52 24.63 15.46
CA LYS A 389 23.65 25.32 16.11
C LYS A 389 24.63 25.94 15.10
N SER A 390 24.68 25.42 13.88
CA SER A 390 25.66 25.80 12.87
C SER A 390 25.04 26.30 11.56
N PHE A 391 23.78 25.93 11.29
CA PHE A 391 23.10 26.22 10.03
C PHE A 391 21.65 26.66 10.29
N ASP A 392 21.12 27.47 9.38
CA ASP A 392 19.68 27.72 9.32
C ASP A 392 19.01 26.49 8.69
N VAL A 393 18.11 25.84 9.43
CA VAL A 393 17.48 24.58 9.04
C VAL A 393 15.97 24.66 9.17
N LEU A 394 15.28 24.09 8.19
CA LEU A 394 13.84 23.97 8.13
C LEU A 394 13.45 22.49 8.05
N ASP A 395 12.67 22.02 9.02
CA ASP A 395 12.04 20.70 8.97
C ASP A 395 10.89 20.70 7.96
N MET A 396 11.04 19.91 6.90
CA MET A 396 10.04 19.71 5.86
C MET A 396 9.46 18.29 5.90
N SER A 397 9.70 17.55 6.99
CA SER A 397 9.24 16.17 7.14
C SER A 397 7.71 16.06 7.08
N ASP A 398 6.96 17.09 7.48
CA ASP A 398 5.50 17.08 7.38
C ASP A 398 4.97 17.90 6.18
N ASN A 399 5.86 18.33 5.28
CA ASN A 399 5.51 19.10 4.08
C ASN A 399 5.22 18.18 2.89
N SER A 400 3.94 18.09 2.50
CA SER A 400 3.48 17.23 1.41
C SER A 400 4.06 17.62 0.04
N ILE A 401 4.32 18.91 -0.21
CA ILE A 401 4.92 19.38 -1.47
C ILE A 401 6.41 19.01 -1.50
N ALA A 402 7.11 19.13 -0.37
CA ALA A 402 8.50 18.72 -0.27
C ALA A 402 8.67 17.23 -0.61
N LYS A 403 7.85 16.38 0.03
CA LYS A 403 7.86 14.93 -0.13
C LYS A 403 7.33 14.44 -1.48
N GLY A 404 6.28 15.05 -2.01
CA GLY A 404 5.61 14.59 -3.22
C GLY A 404 6.18 15.17 -4.52
N HIS A 405 6.77 16.36 -4.46
CA HIS A 405 7.17 17.11 -5.65
C HIS A 405 8.62 17.62 -5.57
N ILE A 406 8.95 18.48 -4.60
CA ILE A 406 10.24 19.20 -4.60
C ILE A 406 11.43 18.25 -4.57
N ARG A 407 11.36 17.14 -3.82
CA ARG A 407 12.43 16.14 -3.79
C ARG A 407 12.82 15.57 -5.16
N TYR A 408 11.92 15.64 -6.14
CA TYR A 408 12.14 15.21 -7.53
C TYR A 408 12.48 16.38 -8.48
N MET A 409 12.51 17.62 -7.98
CA MET A 409 12.67 18.84 -8.77
C MET A 409 13.90 19.67 -8.37
N VAL A 410 14.53 19.40 -7.22
CA VAL A 410 15.79 20.05 -6.85
C VAL A 410 16.88 19.71 -7.86
N GLY A 411 17.49 20.74 -8.45
CA GLY A 411 18.32 20.63 -9.64
C GLY A 411 18.09 21.88 -10.48
N GLY A 412 17.30 21.82 -11.54
CA GLY A 412 17.00 22.98 -12.37
C GLY A 412 18.23 23.64 -13.01
N ARG A 413 18.01 24.77 -13.70
CA ARG A 413 19.07 25.47 -14.42
C ARG A 413 19.78 26.48 -13.55
N ALA A 414 21.10 26.55 -13.69
CA ALA A 414 21.92 27.60 -13.10
C ALA A 414 22.86 28.18 -14.16
N LYS A 415 23.19 29.47 -14.01
CA LYS A 415 24.26 30.08 -14.80
C LYS A 415 25.54 29.93 -14.01
N VAL A 416 26.35 28.96 -14.41
CA VAL A 416 27.61 28.60 -13.74
C VAL A 416 28.74 28.71 -14.76
N ASP A 417 29.80 29.43 -14.39
CA ASP A 417 30.98 29.53 -15.23
C ASP A 417 31.87 28.29 -15.05
N ASN A 418 32.40 27.78 -16.17
CA ASN A 418 33.32 26.63 -16.23
C ASN A 418 32.81 25.37 -15.50
N GLU A 419 31.50 25.11 -15.56
CA GLU A 419 30.90 23.91 -14.97
C GLU A 419 31.25 22.67 -15.78
N VAL A 420 31.82 21.67 -15.11
CA VAL A 420 32.02 20.31 -15.62
C VAL A 420 31.23 19.32 -14.79
N LEU A 421 30.59 18.38 -15.47
CA LEU A 421 29.68 17.42 -14.84
C LEU A 421 30.32 16.03 -14.81
N TYR A 422 30.25 15.40 -13.63
CA TYR A 422 30.72 14.04 -13.43
C TYR A 422 29.67 13.17 -12.76
N ARG A 423 29.57 11.93 -13.22
CA ARG A 423 28.82 10.86 -12.55
C ARG A 423 29.80 9.94 -11.84
N PHE A 424 29.64 9.78 -10.53
CA PHE A 424 30.41 8.87 -9.70
C PHE A 424 29.59 7.67 -9.26
N GLU A 425 30.26 6.53 -9.16
CA GLU A 425 29.72 5.31 -8.55
C GLU A 425 30.68 4.80 -7.48
N PHE A 426 30.16 4.57 -6.27
CA PHE A 426 30.92 4.03 -5.14
C PHE A 426 30.07 3.03 -4.34
N PRO A 427 30.70 2.06 -3.64
CA PRO A 427 29.97 1.11 -2.81
C PRO A 427 29.14 1.82 -1.74
N GLU A 428 27.86 1.46 -1.62
CA GLU A 428 26.94 2.10 -0.68
C GLU A 428 27.09 1.50 0.74
N HIS A 429 27.21 2.37 1.75
CA HIS A 429 27.26 2.01 3.16
C HIS A 429 26.96 3.24 4.04
N PRO A 430 26.60 3.08 5.33
CA PRO A 430 26.46 4.22 6.23
C PRO A 430 27.73 5.10 6.21
N GLY A 431 27.56 6.39 5.91
CA GLY A 431 28.67 7.34 5.78
C GLY A 431 29.38 7.37 4.41
N ALA A 432 28.98 6.55 3.43
CA ALA A 432 29.63 6.50 2.11
C ALA A 432 29.70 7.86 1.43
N LEU A 433 28.61 8.65 1.48
CA LEU A 433 28.61 10.01 0.93
C LEU A 433 29.63 10.93 1.62
N LEU A 434 29.76 10.82 2.94
CA LEU A 434 30.73 11.61 3.70
C LEU A 434 32.16 11.22 3.32
N ASP A 435 32.44 9.92 3.16
CA ASP A 435 33.76 9.45 2.74
C ASP A 435 34.09 9.83 1.29
N PHE A 436 33.08 9.82 0.41
CA PHE A 436 33.18 10.39 -0.93
C PHE A 436 33.54 11.88 -0.88
N LEU A 437 32.82 12.70 -0.10
CA LEU A 437 33.10 14.13 0.04
C LEU A 437 34.48 14.41 0.66
N LYS A 438 34.94 13.60 1.62
CA LYS A 438 36.30 13.70 2.18
C LYS A 438 37.37 13.44 1.12
N LYS A 439 37.14 12.46 0.25
CA LYS A 439 38.03 12.05 -0.84
C LYS A 439 38.08 13.09 -1.96
N VAL A 440 36.94 13.61 -2.38
CA VAL A 440 36.87 14.74 -3.31
C VAL A 440 37.54 15.98 -2.69
N GLY A 441 37.45 16.14 -1.37
CA GLY A 441 38.13 17.23 -0.67
C GLY A 441 37.45 18.58 -0.89
N THR A 442 38.21 19.66 -0.72
CA THR A 442 37.68 21.03 -0.63
C THR A 442 38.30 22.00 -1.64
N ASN A 443 38.93 21.48 -2.68
CA ASN A 443 39.69 22.29 -3.64
C ASN A 443 38.81 22.91 -4.74
N TRP A 444 37.58 22.43 -4.90
CA TRP A 444 36.67 22.84 -5.97
C TRP A 444 35.33 23.31 -5.41
N ASN A 445 34.73 24.27 -6.10
CA ASN A 445 33.38 24.70 -5.79
C ASN A 445 32.36 23.76 -6.44
N ILE A 446 31.43 23.26 -5.64
CA ILE A 446 30.34 22.40 -6.11
C ILE A 446 29.22 23.29 -6.64
N SER A 447 28.80 23.07 -7.87
CA SER A 447 27.73 23.83 -8.54
C SER A 447 26.47 23.00 -8.83
N LEU A 448 26.58 21.68 -8.77
CA LEU A 448 25.46 20.75 -8.76
C LEU A 448 25.82 19.57 -7.86
N PHE A 449 24.87 19.10 -7.07
CA PHE A 449 25.03 17.86 -6.33
C PHE A 449 23.70 17.13 -6.31
N HIS A 450 23.66 15.90 -6.79
CA HIS A 450 22.47 15.06 -6.75
C HIS A 450 22.87 13.66 -6.32
N TYR A 451 22.40 13.28 -5.14
CA TYR A 451 22.60 11.96 -4.55
C TYR A 451 21.25 11.42 -4.07
N ARG A 452 20.97 10.16 -4.42
CA ARG A 452 19.78 9.46 -3.97
C ARG A 452 20.07 7.98 -3.77
N ASN A 453 19.85 7.51 -2.56
CA ASN A 453 20.01 6.12 -2.20
C ASN A 453 18.67 5.39 -2.34
N HIS A 454 18.59 4.49 -3.33
CA HIS A 454 17.41 3.66 -3.58
C HIS A 454 17.62 2.19 -3.15
N GLY A 455 18.57 1.92 -2.26
CA GLY A 455 18.91 0.54 -1.88
C GLY A 455 19.62 -0.23 -3.01
N SER A 456 20.31 0.48 -3.90
CA SER A 456 21.20 -0.12 -4.91
C SER A 456 22.58 -0.43 -4.31
N ASP A 457 23.27 -1.42 -4.87
CA ASP A 457 24.64 -1.80 -4.46
C ASP A 457 25.67 -0.67 -4.61
N PHE A 458 25.35 0.35 -5.40
CA PHE A 458 26.18 1.52 -5.65
C PHE A 458 25.44 2.81 -5.30
N GLY A 459 26.09 3.67 -4.55
CA GLY A 459 25.74 5.07 -4.43
C GLY A 459 26.08 5.78 -5.74
N ARG A 460 25.12 6.52 -6.29
CA ARG A 460 25.31 7.32 -7.50
C ARG A 460 25.24 8.80 -7.15
N VAL A 461 26.31 9.51 -7.46
CA VAL A 461 26.36 10.96 -7.34
C VAL A 461 26.52 11.55 -8.73
N LEU A 462 25.65 12.51 -9.06
CA LEU A 462 25.90 13.44 -10.15
C LEU A 462 26.40 14.74 -9.53
N ILE A 463 27.60 15.18 -9.90
CA ILE A 463 28.25 16.36 -9.33
C ILE A 463 28.72 17.31 -10.43
N GLY A 464 28.33 18.57 -10.31
CA GLY A 464 28.84 19.68 -11.12
C GLY A 464 29.90 20.43 -10.34
N LEU A 465 31.03 20.72 -10.96
CA LEU A 465 32.18 21.38 -10.34
C LEU A 465 32.62 22.56 -11.22
N GLN A 466 32.97 23.67 -10.60
CA GLN A 466 33.59 24.79 -11.31
C GLN A 466 35.09 24.55 -11.40
N VAL A 467 35.58 24.31 -12.62
CA VAL A 467 36.95 23.84 -12.84
C VAL A 467 37.58 24.58 -14.01
N ASP A 468 38.71 25.24 -13.77
CA ASP A 468 39.47 25.93 -14.83
C ASP A 468 40.30 24.96 -15.69
N ASN A 469 40.76 23.83 -15.12
CA ASN A 469 41.53 22.80 -15.82
C ASN A 469 41.02 21.38 -15.51
N VAL A 470 40.31 20.80 -16.47
CA VAL A 470 39.72 19.45 -16.41
C VAL A 470 40.77 18.35 -16.17
N LYS A 471 42.00 18.51 -16.68
CA LYS A 471 43.03 17.48 -16.53
C LYS A 471 43.55 17.35 -15.10
N ASP A 472 43.55 18.44 -14.35
CA ASP A 472 44.05 18.45 -12.97
C ASP A 472 43.05 17.75 -12.04
N ILE A 473 41.75 17.91 -12.30
CA ILE A 473 40.72 17.25 -11.51
C ILE A 473 40.61 15.76 -11.82
N GLU A 474 40.70 15.35 -13.09
CA GLU A 474 40.63 13.93 -13.47
C GLU A 474 41.81 13.13 -12.90
N ARG A 475 43.01 13.74 -12.84
CA ARG A 475 44.15 13.13 -12.14
C ARG A 475 43.85 12.90 -10.65
N SER A 476 43.21 13.86 -10.00
CA SER A 476 42.82 13.70 -8.59
C SER A 476 41.73 12.64 -8.42
N PHE A 477 40.83 12.47 -9.39
CA PHE A 477 39.78 11.44 -9.36
C PHE A 477 40.32 10.03 -9.57
N ASP A 478 41.31 9.86 -10.44
CA ASP A 478 42.00 8.58 -10.64
C ASP A 478 42.61 8.06 -9.33
N GLU A 479 43.07 8.96 -8.45
CA GLU A 479 43.62 8.61 -7.14
C GLU A 479 42.54 8.20 -6.10
N LEU A 480 41.26 8.52 -6.32
CA LEU A 480 40.17 8.23 -5.36
C LEU A 480 39.75 6.76 -5.37
N GLY A 481 40.01 6.06 -6.48
CA GLY A 481 39.64 4.66 -6.69
C GLY A 481 38.14 4.41 -6.90
N TYR A 482 37.38 5.45 -7.25
CA TYR A 482 35.95 5.33 -7.61
C TYR A 482 35.76 5.37 -9.11
N PHE A 483 34.71 4.71 -9.59
CA PHE A 483 34.31 4.86 -10.99
C PHE A 483 33.75 6.27 -11.18
N TYR A 484 34.22 6.96 -12.22
CA TYR A 484 33.66 8.24 -12.64
C TYR A 484 33.54 8.32 -14.16
N GLN A 485 32.59 9.13 -14.62
CA GLN A 485 32.41 9.44 -16.03
C GLN A 485 32.13 10.93 -16.19
N ASN A 486 32.81 11.57 -17.14
CA ASN A 486 32.50 12.94 -17.54
C ASN A 486 31.20 12.95 -18.36
N GLU A 487 30.20 13.67 -17.87
CA GLU A 487 28.85 13.76 -18.43
C GLU A 487 28.55 15.20 -18.92
N THR A 488 29.58 16.05 -19.06
CA THR A 488 29.41 17.47 -19.45
C THR A 488 28.68 17.63 -20.79
N ASP A 489 28.93 16.71 -21.74
CA ASP A 489 28.28 16.69 -23.06
C ASP A 489 26.99 15.85 -23.10
N ASN A 490 26.49 15.40 -21.95
CA ASN A 490 25.26 14.62 -21.89
C ASN A 490 24.07 15.48 -22.31
N LYS A 491 23.35 15.04 -23.36
CA LYS A 491 22.21 15.79 -23.90
C LYS A 491 21.07 15.99 -22.90
N ALA A 492 20.86 15.05 -21.98
CA ALA A 492 19.83 15.20 -20.95
C ALA A 492 20.21 16.32 -19.97
N TYR A 493 21.49 16.40 -19.59
CA TYR A 493 22.01 17.49 -18.77
C TYR A 493 21.82 18.85 -19.48
N GLN A 494 22.42 19.02 -20.66
CA GLN A 494 22.38 20.30 -21.40
C GLN A 494 20.95 20.80 -21.71
N TYR A 495 19.99 19.89 -21.82
CA TYR A 495 18.61 20.25 -22.12
C TYR A 495 17.80 20.66 -20.88
N PHE A 496 18.07 20.11 -19.70
CA PHE A 496 17.23 20.31 -18.51
C PHE A 496 17.90 21.06 -17.34
N LEU A 497 19.22 21.07 -17.25
CA LEU A 497 20.03 21.60 -16.14
C LEU A 497 21.04 22.64 -16.66
#